data_AF-A0A2G6ZQP9-F1
#
_entry.id   AF-A0A2G6ZQP9-F1
#
_cell.length_a   1.000
_cell.length_b   1.000
_cell.length_c   1.000
_cell.angle_alpha   90.00
_cell.angle_beta   90.00
_cell.angle_gamma   90.00
#
_symmetry.space_group_name_H-M   'P 1'
#
loop_
_entity.id
_entity.type
_entity.pdbx_description
1 polymer ?
#
loop_
_entity_poly.entity_id
_entity_poly.type
_entity_poly.pdbx_seq_one_letter_code
_entity_poly.pdbx_strand_id
1 'polypeptide(L)'
;METIEQMAERHIRESEAELVHIDVLMKRVQKMSANAADQAEAERLLDQVVRQREKLELYLAALKSKQDADYEKLAEEGKRFKATLAKMRSNIEVMLASWL
;
A
#
# COMPACT_ATOMS: atom_id res chain seq x y z
N MET A 1 7.07 5.48 26.34
CA MET A 1 5.83 6.02 25.73
C MET A 1 6.24 6.54 24.35
N GLU A 2 5.59 6.07 23.29
CA GLU A 2 5.88 6.50 21.90
C GLU A 2 5.27 7.89 21.64
N THR A 3 5.95 8.76 20.89
CA THR A 3 5.42 10.07 20.49
C THR A 3 4.54 9.95 19.24
N ILE A 4 3.65 10.92 19.02
CA ILE A 4 2.79 10.95 17.82
C ILE A 4 3.62 11.01 16.53
N GLU A 5 4.74 11.74 16.54
CA GLU A 5 5.73 11.77 15.43
C GLU A 5 6.30 10.37 15.17
N GLN A 6 6.77 9.67 16.20
CA GLN A 6 7.31 8.31 16.09
C GLN A 6 6.25 7.33 15.56
N MET A 7 5.00 7.47 16.00
CA MET A 7 3.89 6.65 15.52
C MET A 7 3.56 6.91 14.05
N ALA A 8 3.55 8.17 13.61
CA ALA A 8 3.35 8.55 12.21
C ALA A 8 4.46 8.00 11.31
N GLU A 9 5.73 8.17 11.71
CA GLU A 9 6.88 7.62 11.01
C GLU A 9 6.82 6.09 10.90
N ARG A 10 6.46 5.40 11.99
CA ARG A 10 6.32 3.94 12.01
C ARG A 10 5.26 3.49 11.01
N HIS A 11 4.04 4.05 11.07
CA HIS A 11 2.96 3.65 10.17
C HIS A 11 3.32 3.85 8.69
N ILE A 12 4.03 4.93 8.38
CA ILE A 12 4.45 5.22 7.01
C ILE A 12 5.53 4.23 6.53
N ARG A 13 6.54 3.92 7.36
CA ARG A 13 7.55 2.88 7.01
C ARG A 13 6.96 1.49 6.87
N GLU A 14 6.04 1.11 7.77
CA GLU A 14 5.33 -0.17 7.66
C GLU A 14 4.53 -0.25 6.36
N SER A 15 3.93 0.86 5.94
CA SER A 15 3.17 0.93 4.70
C SER A 15 4.07 0.87 3.45
N GLU A 16 5.28 1.41 3.52
CA GLU A 16 6.29 1.24 2.47
C GLU A 16 6.67 -0.23 2.29
N ALA A 17 6.95 -0.94 3.39
CA ALA A 17 7.24 -2.36 3.35
C ALA A 17 6.07 -3.19 2.80
N GLU A 18 4.84 -2.84 3.18
CA GLU A 18 3.64 -3.50 2.68
C GLU A 18 3.43 -3.28 1.18
N LEU A 19 3.68 -2.07 0.66
CA LEU A 19 3.65 -1.81 -0.79
C LEU A 19 4.70 -2.61 -1.55
N VAL A 20 5.92 -2.73 -1.02
CA VAL A 20 6.96 -3.58 -1.64
C VAL A 20 6.50 -5.04 -1.71
N HIS A 21 5.83 -5.53 -0.68
CA HIS A 21 5.28 -6.87 -0.68
C HIS A 21 4.16 -7.02 -1.73
N ILE A 22 3.25 -6.05 -1.80
CA ILE A 22 2.21 -5.99 -2.83
C ILE A 22 2.81 -5.97 -4.25
N ASP A 23 3.89 -5.22 -4.49
CA ASP A 23 4.58 -5.18 -5.78
C ASP A 23 5.10 -6.58 -6.19
N VAL A 24 5.60 -7.37 -5.23
CA VAL A 24 6.04 -8.75 -5.47
C VAL A 24 4.86 -9.64 -5.85
N LEU A 25 3.73 -9.52 -5.14
CA LEU A 25 2.53 -10.28 -5.43
C LEU A 25 1.93 -9.90 -6.80
N MET A 26 1.92 -8.61 -7.14
CA MET A 26 1.46 -8.12 -8.44
C MET A 26 2.29 -8.65 -9.61
N LYS A 27 3.62 -8.74 -9.45
CA LYS A 27 4.49 -9.38 -10.46
C LYS A 27 4.16 -10.86 -10.64
N ARG A 28 3.70 -11.54 -9.59
CA ARG A 28 3.25 -12.94 -9.67
C ARG A 28 1.91 -13.04 -10.37
N VAL A 29 0.97 -12.15 -10.05
CA VAL A 29 -0.35 -12.04 -10.71
C VAL A 29 -0.19 -11.89 -12.22
N GLN A 30 0.66 -10.94 -12.66
CA GLN A 30 0.90 -10.69 -14.08
C GLN A 30 1.51 -11.89 -14.84
N LYS A 31 2.21 -12.79 -14.13
CA LYS A 31 2.78 -14.01 -14.73
C LYS A 31 1.78 -15.15 -14.80
N MET A 32 0.78 -15.16 -13.93
CA MET A 32 -0.19 -16.25 -13.77
C MET A 32 -1.52 -15.99 -14.48
N SER A 33 -1.83 -14.75 -14.87
CA SER A 33 -3.06 -14.42 -15.59
C SER A 33 -3.17 -15.26 -16.86
N ALA A 34 -4.15 -16.17 -16.89
CA ALA A 34 -4.28 -17.16 -17.96
C ALA A 34 -5.30 -16.75 -19.02
N ASN A 35 -6.22 -15.84 -18.69
CA ASN A 35 -7.28 -15.38 -19.57
C ASN A 35 -7.47 -13.85 -19.54
N ALA A 36 -8.26 -13.32 -20.48
CA ALA A 36 -8.48 -11.88 -20.63
C ALA A 36 -9.23 -11.24 -19.43
N ALA A 37 -10.06 -11.99 -18.71
CA ALA A 37 -10.76 -11.50 -17.54
C ALA A 37 -9.79 -11.36 -16.34
N ASP A 38 -8.95 -12.38 -16.11
CA ASP A 38 -7.89 -12.37 -15.10
C ASP A 38 -6.92 -11.21 -15.33
N GLN A 39 -6.58 -10.94 -16.59
CA GLN A 39 -5.71 -9.84 -16.96
C GLN A 39 -6.36 -8.47 -16.70
N ALA A 40 -7.64 -8.29 -17.02
CA ALA A 40 -8.36 -7.05 -16.72
C ALA A 40 -8.49 -6.79 -15.21
N GLU A 41 -8.67 -7.84 -14.41
CA GLU A 41 -8.71 -7.75 -12.94
C GLU A 41 -7.32 -7.42 -12.36
N ALA A 42 -6.26 -8.06 -12.87
CA ALA A 42 -4.88 -7.76 -12.54
C ALA A 42 -4.51 -6.30 -12.84
N GLU A 43 -4.93 -5.77 -14.00
CA GLU A 43 -4.70 -4.37 -14.38
C GLU A 43 -5.42 -3.39 -13.46
N ARG A 44 -6.66 -3.68 -13.06
CA ARG A 44 -7.39 -2.88 -12.06
C ARG A 44 -6.68 -2.85 -10.71
N LEU A 45 -6.19 -3.99 -10.25
CA LEU A 45 -5.43 -4.07 -8.99
C LEU A 45 -4.12 -3.29 -9.10
N LEU A 46 -3.43 -3.36 -10.24
CA LEU A 46 -2.22 -2.59 -10.48
C LEU A 46 -2.47 -1.07 -10.39
N ASP A 47 -3.52 -0.56 -11.04
CA ASP A 47 -3.90 0.84 -10.96
C ASP A 47 -4.20 1.29 -9.51
N GLN A 48 -4.86 0.42 -8.72
CA GLN A 48 -5.09 0.71 -7.31
C GLN A 48 -3.78 0.80 -6.49
N VAL A 49 -2.84 -0.11 -6.73
CA VAL A 49 -1.53 -0.14 -6.05
C VAL A 49 -0.71 1.09 -6.40
N VAL A 50 -0.67 1.49 -7.69
CA VAL A 50 0.03 2.71 -8.15
C VAL A 50 -0.52 3.94 -7.43
N ARG A 51 -1.84 4.09 -7.34
CA ARG A 51 -2.45 5.22 -6.61
C ARG A 51 -2.13 5.21 -5.12
N GLN A 52 -2.05 4.04 -4.49
CA GLN A 52 -1.60 3.98 -3.09
C GLN A 52 -0.14 4.40 -2.95
N ARG A 53 0.71 4.03 -3.90
CA ARG A 53 2.13 4.41 -3.91
C ARG A 53 2.33 5.92 -4.02
N GLU A 54 1.64 6.56 -4.96
CA GLU A 54 1.64 8.03 -5.09
C GLU A 54 1.18 8.71 -3.79
N LYS A 55 0.16 8.16 -3.15
CA LYS A 55 -0.33 8.66 -1.87
C LYS A 55 0.70 8.51 -0.74
N LEU A 56 1.44 7.39 -0.69
CA LEU A 56 2.52 7.21 0.27
C LEU A 56 3.66 8.21 0.05
N GLU A 57 4.02 8.48 -1.20
CA GLU A 57 5.05 9.46 -1.55
C GLU A 57 4.69 10.86 -1.05
N LEU A 58 3.40 11.25 -1.13
CA LEU A 58 2.90 12.50 -0.55
C LEU A 58 3.06 12.54 0.98
N TYR A 59 2.76 11.44 1.67
CA TYR A 59 2.92 11.35 3.12
C TYR A 59 4.39 11.37 3.55
N LEU A 60 5.27 10.72 2.80
CA LEU A 60 6.71 10.76 3.01
C LEU A 60 7.26 12.17 2.78
N ALA A 61 6.78 12.88 1.76
CA ALA A 61 7.16 14.26 1.51
C ALA A 61 6.72 15.19 2.65
N ALA A 62 5.49 15.01 3.16
CA ALA A 62 4.97 15.77 4.30
C ALA A 62 5.77 15.53 5.59
N LEU A 63 6.15 14.27 5.89
CA LEU A 63 7.04 13.97 7.02
C LEU A 63 8.43 14.60 6.85
N LYS A 64 8.99 14.57 5.63
CA LYS A 64 10.34 15.10 5.36
C LYS A 64 10.41 16.62 5.43
N SER A 65 9.35 17.34 5.07
CA SER A 65 9.38 18.81 5.09
C SER A 65 9.45 19.38 6.51
N LYS A 66 8.98 18.63 7.53
CA LYS A 66 8.96 18.99 8.97
C LYS A 66 8.35 20.35 9.34
N GLN A 67 8.00 21.19 8.37
CA GLN A 67 7.23 22.43 8.52
C GLN A 67 5.75 22.07 8.53
N ASP A 68 5.07 22.35 9.64
CA ASP A 68 3.61 22.24 9.81
C ASP A 68 3.00 20.84 9.56
N ALA A 69 3.78 19.78 9.75
CA ALA A 69 3.25 18.43 9.72
C ALA A 69 2.32 18.21 10.92
N ASP A 70 1.01 18.16 10.67
CA ASP A 70 0.03 17.67 11.63
C ASP A 70 0.27 16.16 11.85
N TYR A 71 1.17 15.85 12.78
CA TYR A 71 1.58 14.48 13.09
C TYR A 71 0.41 13.62 13.58
N GLU A 72 -0.61 14.22 14.19
CA GLU A 72 -1.80 13.51 14.65
C GLU A 72 -2.62 13.04 13.44
N LYS A 73 -2.83 13.94 12.47
CA LYS A 73 -3.44 13.60 11.19
C LYS A 73 -2.61 12.57 10.42
N LEU A 74 -1.29 12.74 10.33
CA LEU A 74 -0.41 11.79 9.64
C LEU A 74 -0.43 10.40 10.28
N ALA A 75 -0.49 10.31 11.62
CA ALA A 75 -0.56 9.03 12.31
C ALA A 75 -1.87 8.29 12.04
N GLU A 76 -3.00 9.00 12.04
CA GLU A 76 -4.32 8.44 11.72
C GLU A 76 -4.44 8.06 10.24
N GLU A 77 -3.95 8.92 9.35
CA GLU A 77 -3.93 8.63 7.91
C GLU A 77 -3.01 7.44 7.59
N GLY A 78 -1.83 7.37 8.22
CA GLY A 78 -0.93 6.22 8.11
C GLY A 78 -1.57 4.92 8.58
N LYS A 79 -2.34 4.95 9.68
CA LYS A 79 -3.08 3.79 10.18
C LYS A 79 -4.15 3.32 9.18
N ARG A 80 -4.94 4.24 8.63
CA ARG A 80 -5.96 3.94 7.60
C ARG A 80 -5.34 3.41 6.32
N PHE A 81 -4.19 3.98 5.94
CA PHE A 81 -3.44 3.57 4.76
C PHE A 81 -2.93 2.14 4.92
N LYS A 82 -2.31 1.81 6.05
CA LYS A 82 -1.88 0.44 6.37
C LYS A 82 -3.03 -0.57 6.29
N ALA A 83 -4.20 -0.24 6.83
CA ALA A 83 -5.38 -1.10 6.74
C ALA A 83 -5.85 -1.31 5.28
N THR A 84 -5.76 -0.25 4.46
CA THR A 84 -6.07 -0.31 3.03
C THR A 84 -5.12 -1.25 2.29
N LEU A 85 -3.81 -1.13 2.54
CA LEU A 85 -2.79 -2.00 1.94
C LEU A 85 -2.98 -3.46 2.36
N ALA A 86 -3.22 -3.72 3.64
CA ALA A 86 -3.49 -5.07 4.13
C ALA A 86 -4.69 -5.73 3.42
N LYS A 87 -5.75 -4.95 3.16
CA LYS A 87 -6.91 -5.43 2.39
C LYS A 87 -6.53 -5.71 0.94
N MET A 88 -5.77 -4.84 0.29
CA MET A 88 -5.31 -5.05 -1.08
C MET A 88 -4.44 -6.30 -1.20
N ARG A 89 -3.48 -6.48 -0.28
CA ARG A 89 -2.67 -7.70 -0.19
C ARG A 89 -3.55 -8.94 -0.12
N SER A 90 -4.50 -8.96 0.81
CA SER A 90 -5.41 -10.09 0.98
C SER A 90 -6.19 -10.42 -0.28
N ASN A 91 -6.67 -9.40 -1.01
CA ASN A 91 -7.38 -9.62 -2.27
C ASN A 91 -6.47 -10.24 -3.34
N ILE A 92 -5.23 -9.74 -3.45
CA ILE A 92 -4.24 -10.26 -4.40
C ILE A 92 -3.87 -11.72 -4.06
N GLU A 93 -3.68 -12.02 -2.78
CA GLU A 93 -3.38 -13.38 -2.29
C GLU A 93 -4.52 -14.35 -2.62
N VAL A 94 -5.77 -13.95 -2.40
CA VAL A 94 -6.96 -14.75 -2.76
C VAL A 94 -7.03 -14.98 -4.27
N MET A 95 -6.79 -13.95 -5.07
CA MET A 95 -6.79 -14.07 -6.53
C MET A 95 -5.69 -15.04 -7.00
N LEU A 96 -4.46 -14.91 -6.49
CA LEU A 96 -3.37 -15.83 -6.79
C LEU A 96 -3.69 -17.28 -6.40
N ALA A 97 -4.35 -17.48 -5.25
CA ALA A 97 -4.77 -18.81 -4.81
C ALA A 97 -5.85 -19.42 -5.70
N SER A 98 -6.70 -18.59 -6.32
CA SER A 98 -7.75 -19.05 -7.25
C SER A 98 -7.24 -19.48 -8.62
N TRP A 99 -6.00 -19.10 -8.96
CA TRP A 99 -5.35 -19.42 -10.24
C TRP A 99 -4.27 -20.50 -10.12
N LEU A 100 -4.04 -21.05 -8.92
CA LEU A 100 -3.22 -22.23 -8.67
C LEU A 100 -4.03 -23.51 -8.84
#